data_AF-A0AB36YDX3-F1
#
_entry.id   AF-A0AB36YDX3-F1
#
_cell.length_a   1.000
_cell.length_b   1.000
_cell.length_c   1.000
_cell.angle_alpha   90.00
_cell.angle_beta   90.00
_cell.angle_gamma   90.00
#
_symmetry.space_group_name_H-M   'P 1'
#
loop_
_entity.id
_entity.type
_entity.pdbx_description
1 polymer ?
#
loop_
_entity_poly.entity_id
_entity_poly.type
_entity_poly.pdbx_seq_one_letter_code
_entity_poly.pdbx_strand_id
1 'polypeptide(L)'
;MERLNGWQRLWVLVSFLLGAVAIALIVDSIETESQLTTWYKAEKAMQSMEIEHIQNREAGIEPRSIYETSDKTLAQMDERSKETEQRYQLDLLGLPGKQFKHVATGVGIWLGICASLYVMGWLIGWVYRGFRPKAV
;
A
#
# COMPACT_ATOMS: atom_id res chain seq x y z
N MET A 1 -18.38 33.87 18.59
CA MET A 1 -17.46 33.05 17.77
C MET A 1 -16.16 33.81 17.65
N GLU A 2 -15.16 33.47 18.46
CA GLU A 2 -13.86 34.14 18.45
C GLU A 2 -13.19 33.99 17.07
N ARG A 3 -12.85 35.11 16.44
CA ARG A 3 -12.17 35.12 15.13
C ARG A 3 -10.73 34.66 15.32
N LEU A 4 -10.38 33.53 14.70
CA LEU A 4 -9.00 33.02 14.63
C LEU A 4 -8.04 34.12 14.17
N ASN A 5 -6.95 34.32 14.89
CA ASN A 5 -5.92 35.30 14.51
C ASN A 5 -5.34 34.96 13.14
N GLY A 6 -4.98 35.98 12.34
CA GLY A 6 -4.44 35.79 10.99
C GLY A 6 -3.21 34.86 10.94
N TRP A 7 -2.45 34.83 12.04
CA TRP A 7 -1.32 33.91 12.22
C TRP A 7 -1.74 32.44 12.37
N GLN A 8 -2.82 32.15 13.10
CA GLN A 8 -3.34 30.78 13.23
C GLN A 8 -3.87 30.26 11.89
N ARG A 9 -4.51 31.13 11.09
CA ARG A 9 -4.99 30.77 9.75
C ARG A 9 -3.85 30.39 8.80
N LEU A 10 -2.71 31.09 8.86
CA LEU A 10 -1.52 30.77 8.07
C LEU A 10 -0.98 29.38 8.43
N TRP A 11 -0.88 29.07 9.73
CA TRP A 11 -0.39 27.76 10.19
C TRP A 11 -1.29 26.61 9.75
N VAL A 12 -2.61 26.80 9.80
CA VAL A 12 -3.56 25.78 9.31
C VAL A 12 -3.36 25.53 7.81
N LEU A 13 -3.18 26.60 7.01
CA LEU A 13 -2.92 26.48 5.58
C LEU A 13 -1.59 25.77 5.27
N VAL A 14 -0.52 26.10 5.99
CA VAL A 14 0.79 25.45 5.82
C VAL A 14 0.74 23.98 6.20
N SER A 15 0.07 23.63 7.31
CA SER A 15 -0.11 22.23 7.71
C SER A 15 -0.97 21.44 6.72
N PHE A 16 -1.98 22.07 6.12
CA PHE A 16 -2.82 21.46 5.10
C PHE A 16 -2.02 21.19 3.82
N LEU A 17 -1.20 22.16 3.37
CA LEU A 17 -0.32 21.99 2.21
C LEU A 17 0.74 20.91 2.44
N LEU A 18 1.38 20.89 3.62
CA LEU A 18 2.33 19.84 3.97
C LEU A 18 1.66 18.46 4.03
N GLY A 19 0.41 18.39 4.52
CA GLY A 19 -0.38 17.17 4.48
C GLY A 19 -0.70 16.68 3.08
N ALA A 20 -1.12 17.59 2.20
CA ALA A 20 -1.42 17.27 0.82
C ALA A 20 -0.18 16.72 0.09
N VAL A 21 0.99 17.33 0.29
CA VAL A 21 2.26 16.85 -0.29
C VAL A 21 2.66 15.49 0.29
N ALA A 22 2.53 15.29 1.60
CA ALA A 22 2.82 14.00 2.22
C ALA A 22 1.91 12.88 1.69
N ILE A 23 0.61 13.15 1.55
CA ILE A 23 -0.35 12.20 0.97
C ILE A 23 0.02 11.89 -0.48
N ALA A 24 0.38 12.89 -1.29
CA ALA A 24 0.79 12.68 -2.68
C ALA A 24 2.02 11.76 -2.78
N LEU A 25 3.04 11.97 -1.93
CA LEU A 25 4.23 11.11 -1.92
C LEU A 25 3.95 9.68 -1.42
N ILE A 26 2.99 9.52 -0.50
CA ILE A 26 2.61 8.20 0.03
C ILE A 26 1.85 7.41 -1.03
N VAL A 27 0.92 8.02 -1.75
CA VAL A 27 0.10 7.34 -2.77
C VAL A 27 0.97 6.69 -3.86
N ASP A 28 2.05 7.35 -4.28
CA ASP A 28 2.99 6.79 -5.27
C ASP A 28 3.83 5.61 -4.72
N SER A 29 3.95 5.50 -3.40
CA SER A 29 4.70 4.42 -2.73
C SER A 29 3.86 3.20 -2.36
N ILE A 30 2.53 3.25 -2.58
CA ILE A 30 1.65 2.12 -2.28
C ILE A 30 1.84 1.06 -3.36
N GLU A 31 2.40 -0.10 -2.97
CA GLU A 31 2.28 -1.35 -3.73
C GLU A 31 0.81 -1.60 -4.00
N THR A 32 0.39 -1.21 -5.19
CA THR A 32 -1.01 -1.22 -5.62
C THR A 32 -1.38 -2.68 -5.93
N GLU A 33 -2.63 -3.06 -5.63
CA GLU A 33 -3.20 -4.38 -5.94
C GLU A 33 -2.95 -4.86 -7.38
N SER A 34 -2.71 -3.92 -8.29
CA SER A 34 -2.30 -4.17 -9.66
C SER A 34 -1.02 -5.02 -9.76
N GLN A 35 -0.03 -4.84 -8.88
CA GLN A 35 1.19 -5.64 -8.92
C GLN A 35 0.93 -7.09 -8.49
N LEU A 36 0.16 -7.30 -7.41
CA LEU A 36 -0.17 -8.64 -6.92
C LEU A 36 -1.00 -9.43 -7.94
N THR A 37 -1.98 -8.77 -8.57
CA THR A 37 -2.84 -9.39 -9.58
C THR A 37 -2.09 -9.72 -10.87
N THR A 38 -1.05 -8.97 -11.22
CA THR A 38 -0.26 -9.21 -12.44
C THR A 38 0.57 -10.49 -12.29
N TRP A 39 1.27 -10.65 -11.17
CA TRP A 39 2.04 -11.87 -10.88
C TRP A 39 1.13 -13.10 -10.74
N TYR A 40 0.01 -12.98 -10.05
CA TYR A 40 -0.95 -14.08 -9.91
C TYR A 40 -1.55 -14.49 -11.27
N LYS A 41 -1.87 -13.53 -12.16
CA LYS A 41 -2.34 -13.83 -13.52
C LYS A 41 -1.27 -14.52 -14.36
N ALA A 42 -0.01 -14.10 -14.26
CA ALA A 42 1.10 -14.71 -14.97
C ALA A 42 1.35 -16.15 -14.51
N GLU A 43 1.34 -16.40 -13.20
CA GLU A 43 1.46 -17.73 -12.60
C GLU A 43 0.33 -18.66 -13.07
N LYS A 44 -0.91 -18.18 -13.06
CA LYS A 44 -2.08 -18.95 -13.50
C LYS A 44 -2.03 -19.29 -15.00
N ALA A 45 -1.54 -18.37 -15.82
CA ALA A 45 -1.34 -18.61 -17.25
C ALA A 45 -0.29 -19.72 -17.49
N MET A 46 0.83 -19.70 -16.75
CA MET A 46 1.84 -20.77 -16.82
C MET A 46 1.28 -22.11 -16.35
N GLN A 47 0.52 -22.15 -15.25
CA GLN A 47 -0.13 -23.37 -14.79
C GLN A 47 -1.14 -23.92 -15.81
N SER A 48 -1.93 -23.06 -16.47
CA SER A 48 -2.87 -23.52 -17.50
C SER A 48 -2.17 -24.15 -18.71
N MET A 49 -1.01 -23.62 -19.12
CA MET A 49 -0.21 -24.22 -20.18
C MET A 49 0.33 -25.59 -19.73
N GLU A 50 0.83 -25.70 -18.49
CA GLU A 50 1.36 -26.97 -17.96
C GLU A 50 0.27 -28.06 -17.87
N ILE A 51 -0.96 -27.69 -17.50
CA ILE A 51 -2.12 -28.60 -17.49
C ILE A 51 -2.47 -29.06 -18.91
N GLU A 52 -2.49 -28.15 -19.88
CA GLU A 52 -2.77 -28.47 -21.29
C GLU A 52 -1.73 -29.45 -21.85
N HIS A 53 -0.45 -29.27 -21.49
CA HIS A 53 0.61 -30.20 -21.88
C HIS A 53 0.41 -31.61 -21.29
N ILE A 54 0.02 -31.71 -20.02
CA ILE A 54 -0.24 -33.01 -19.38
C ILE A 54 -1.45 -33.69 -20.03
N GLN A 55 -2.53 -32.94 -20.33
CA GLN A 55 -3.71 -33.47 -21.02
C GLN A 55 -3.37 -33.99 -22.43
N ASN A 56 -2.58 -33.23 -23.19
CA ASN A 56 -2.16 -33.63 -24.53
C ASN A 56 -1.29 -34.90 -24.50
N ARG A 57 -0.40 -35.02 -23.50
CA ARG A 57 0.39 -36.25 -23.29
C ARG A 57 -0.49 -37.45 -22.96
N GLU A 58 -1.44 -37.31 -22.03
CA GLU A 58 -2.38 -38.38 -21.66
C GLU A 58 -3.28 -38.79 -22.85
N ALA A 59 -3.59 -37.84 -23.75
CA ALA A 59 -4.31 -38.09 -24.99
C ALA A 59 -3.44 -38.69 -26.11
N GLY A 60 -2.13 -38.90 -25.89
CA GLY A 60 -1.20 -39.45 -26.88
C GLY A 60 -0.81 -38.49 -28.00
N ILE A 61 -0.98 -37.18 -27.79
CA ILE A 61 -0.55 -36.13 -28.73
C ILE A 61 0.94 -35.86 -28.50
N GLU A 62 1.75 -35.90 -29.56
CA GLU A 62 3.19 -35.64 -29.44
C GLU A 62 3.46 -34.20 -28.96
N PRO A 63 4.42 -34.01 -28.03
CA PRO A 63 4.76 -32.70 -27.51
C PRO A 63 5.36 -31.83 -28.61
N ARG A 64 5.09 -30.52 -28.56
CA ARG A 64 5.56 -29.56 -29.56
C ARG A 64 7.07 -29.32 -29.44
N SER A 65 7.65 -29.64 -28.27
CA SER A 65 9.07 -29.48 -27.94
C SER A 65 9.60 -30.64 -27.08
N ILE A 66 10.87 -31.03 -27.32
CA ILE A 66 11.61 -32.01 -26.51
C ILE A 66 11.94 -31.52 -25.09
N TYR A 67 11.77 -30.22 -24.81
CA TYR A 67 11.97 -29.61 -23.49
C TYR A 67 10.66 -29.49 -22.70
N GLU A 68 9.55 -29.97 -23.26
CA GLU A 68 8.18 -29.75 -22.77
C GLU A 68 7.64 -30.91 -21.94
N THR A 69 8.54 -31.69 -21.34
CA THR A 69 8.18 -32.86 -20.53
C THR A 69 8.07 -32.44 -19.07
N SER A 70 6.84 -32.13 -18.64
CA SER A 70 6.53 -32.05 -17.21
C SER A 70 6.26 -33.46 -16.68
N ASP A 71 7.02 -33.91 -15.68
CA ASP A 71 6.85 -35.21 -15.03
C ASP A 71 5.65 -35.24 -14.06
N LYS A 72 4.94 -34.14 -13.94
CA LYS A 72 3.85 -33.96 -12.97
C LYS A 72 2.53 -34.53 -13.49
N THR A 73 1.71 -35.01 -12.57
CA THR A 73 0.36 -35.50 -12.88
C THR A 73 -0.69 -34.39 -12.74
N LEU A 74 -1.87 -34.57 -13.36
CA LEU A 74 -3.00 -33.64 -13.21
C LEU A 74 -3.41 -33.46 -11.74
N ALA A 75 -3.31 -34.53 -10.93
CA ALA A 75 -3.59 -34.47 -9.50
C ALA A 75 -2.61 -33.54 -8.75
N GLN A 76 -1.32 -33.60 -9.08
CA GLN A 76 -0.31 -32.71 -8.49
C GLN A 76 -0.49 -31.25 -8.92
N MET A 77 -1.00 -31.02 -10.15
CA MET A 77 -1.34 -29.67 -10.62
C MET A 77 -2.58 -29.11 -9.94
N ASP A 78 -3.62 -29.93 -9.75
CA ASP A 78 -4.83 -29.51 -9.05
C ASP A 78 -4.53 -29.14 -7.58
N GLU A 79 -3.68 -29.93 -6.92
CA GLU A 79 -3.23 -29.64 -5.56
C GLU A 79 -2.42 -28.33 -5.47
N ARG A 80 -1.47 -28.12 -6.40
CA ARG A 80 -0.71 -26.86 -6.49
C ARG A 80 -1.60 -25.67 -6.81
N SER A 81 -2.60 -25.83 -7.69
CA SER A 81 -3.56 -24.77 -8.04
C SER A 81 -4.40 -24.38 -6.82
N LYS A 82 -4.88 -25.35 -6.05
CA LYS A 82 -5.58 -25.12 -4.78
C LYS A 82 -4.71 -24.42 -3.74
N GLU A 83 -3.44 -24.81 -3.62
CA GLU A 83 -2.50 -24.14 -2.71
C GLU A 83 -2.23 -22.69 -3.15
N THR A 84 -2.06 -22.46 -4.46
CA THR A 84 -1.85 -21.13 -5.04
C THR A 84 -3.06 -20.23 -4.80
N GLU A 85 -4.27 -20.75 -5.00
CA GLU A 85 -5.52 -20.04 -4.72
C GLU A 85 -5.67 -19.72 -3.23
N GLN A 86 -5.38 -20.68 -2.33
CA GLN A 86 -5.44 -20.44 -0.89
C GLN A 86 -4.47 -19.35 -0.44
N ARG A 87 -3.22 -19.38 -0.94
CA ARG A 87 -2.22 -18.34 -0.66
C ARG A 87 -2.67 -16.98 -1.18
N TYR A 88 -3.21 -16.93 -2.39
CA TYR A 88 -3.75 -15.70 -2.98
C TYR A 88 -4.92 -15.13 -2.17
N GLN A 89 -5.85 -15.97 -1.72
CA GLN A 89 -6.97 -15.57 -0.85
C GLN A 89 -6.47 -15.07 0.52
N LEU A 90 -5.47 -15.73 1.11
CA LEU A 90 -4.84 -15.28 2.36
C LEU A 90 -4.15 -13.93 2.20
N ASP A 91 -3.43 -13.72 1.10
CA ASP A 91 -2.80 -12.44 0.81
C ASP A 91 -3.83 -11.33 0.52
N LEU A 92 -4.93 -11.64 -0.16
CA LEU A 92 -6.09 -10.75 -0.36
C LEU A 92 -6.77 -10.35 0.96
N LEU A 93 -6.92 -11.29 1.89
CA LEU A 93 -7.47 -10.99 3.21
C LEU A 93 -6.50 -10.16 4.07
N GLY A 94 -5.19 -10.32 3.87
CA GLY A 94 -4.15 -9.56 4.56
C GLY A 94 -3.86 -8.18 3.95
N LEU A 95 -4.20 -7.97 2.68
CA LEU A 95 -4.03 -6.72 1.91
C LEU A 95 -4.64 -5.50 2.60
N PRO A 96 -5.90 -5.49 3.06
CA PRO A 96 -6.46 -4.33 3.76
C PRO A 96 -5.67 -4.01 5.04
N GLY A 97 -5.17 -5.03 5.75
CA GLY A 97 -4.32 -4.82 6.93
C GLY A 97 -2.95 -4.20 6.60
N LYS A 98 -2.32 -4.65 5.52
CA LYS A 98 -1.04 -4.09 5.03
C LYS A 98 -1.21 -2.65 4.54
N GLN A 99 -2.24 -2.38 3.73
CA GLN A 99 -2.58 -1.04 3.26
C GLN A 99 -2.90 -0.11 4.42
N PHE A 100 -3.70 -0.55 5.41
CA PHE A 100 -4.02 0.25 6.58
C PHE A 100 -2.78 0.57 7.42
N LYS A 101 -1.82 -0.35 7.53
CA LYS A 101 -0.56 -0.10 8.25
C LYS A 101 0.26 1.02 7.59
N HIS A 102 0.34 1.04 6.27
CA HIS A 102 1.05 2.10 5.55
C HIS A 102 0.32 3.44 5.64
N VAL A 103 -1.01 3.45 5.47
CA VAL A 103 -1.83 4.66 5.64
C VAL A 103 -1.75 5.18 7.08
N ALA A 104 -1.87 4.31 8.08
CA ALA A 104 -1.77 4.68 9.49
C ALA A 104 -0.38 5.23 9.85
N THR A 105 0.68 4.67 9.28
CA THR A 105 2.05 5.19 9.46
C THR A 105 2.18 6.58 8.84
N GLY A 106 1.67 6.78 7.62
CA GLY A 106 1.67 8.07 6.94
C GLY A 106 0.88 9.14 7.69
N VAL A 107 -0.34 8.81 8.11
CA VAL A 107 -1.19 9.68 8.94
C VAL A 107 -0.52 9.97 10.29
N GLY A 108 0.14 9.00 10.90
CA GLY A 108 0.86 9.16 12.15
C GLY A 108 2.04 10.14 12.04
N ILE A 109 2.85 10.02 10.98
CA ILE A 109 3.94 10.95 10.69
C ILE A 109 3.38 12.36 10.43
N TRP A 110 2.31 12.46 9.63
CA TRP A 110 1.66 13.74 9.35
C TRP A 110 1.10 14.40 10.61
N LEU A 111 0.38 13.66 11.45
CA LEU A 111 -0.11 14.15 12.74
C LEU A 111 1.04 14.56 13.66
N GLY A 112 2.15 13.81 13.66
CA GLY A 112 3.35 14.16 14.41
C GLY A 112 3.94 15.50 13.97
N ILE A 113 4.04 15.75 12.67
CA ILE A 113 4.49 17.03 12.11
C ILE A 113 3.51 18.16 12.49
N CYS A 114 2.21 17.93 12.32
CA CYS A 114 1.18 18.91 12.68
C CYS A 114 1.22 19.27 14.18
N ALA A 115 1.34 18.27 15.06
CA ALA A 115 1.46 18.48 16.49
C ALA A 115 2.73 19.26 16.84
N SER A 116 3.86 18.91 16.21
CA SER A 116 5.15 19.59 16.43
C SER A 116 5.08 21.07 16.03
N LEU A 117 4.50 21.38 14.87
CA LEU A 117 4.30 22.75 14.41
C LEU A 117 3.35 23.53 15.33
N TYR A 118 2.30 22.89 15.82
CA TYR A 118 1.36 23.52 16.74
C TYR A 118 2.03 23.88 18.07
N VAL A 119 2.81 22.97 18.64
CA VAL A 119 3.60 23.21 19.86
C VAL A 119 4.59 24.34 19.64
N MET A 120 5.28 24.37 18.50
CA MET A 120 6.25 25.42 18.18
C MET A 120 5.58 26.80 18.06
N GLY A 121 4.43 26.89 17.38
CA GLY A 121 3.65 28.12 17.31
C GLY A 121 3.11 28.58 18.67
N TRP A 122 2.69 27.64 19.52
CA TRP A 122 2.25 27.93 20.89
C TRP A 122 3.40 28.48 21.74
N LEU A 123 4.59 27.89 21.66
CA LEU A 123 5.80 28.35 22.35
C LEU A 123 6.19 29.77 21.91
N ILE A 124 6.18 30.06 20.61
CA ILE A 124 6.49 31.41 20.09
C ILE A 124 5.48 32.44 20.64
N GLY A 125 4.20 32.10 20.67
CA GLY A 125 3.17 32.99 21.24
C GLY A 125 3.31 33.20 22.74
N TRP A 126 3.78 32.18 23.47
CA TRP A 126 4.09 32.27 24.90
C TRP A 126 5.31 33.17 25.15
N VAL A 127 6.40 32.98 24.41
CA VAL A 127 7.61 33.82 24.45
C VAL A 127 7.25 35.28 24.12
N TYR A 128 6.51 35.51 23.04
CA TYR A 128 6.11 36.87 22.65
C TYR A 128 5.24 37.56 23.72
N ARG A 129 4.32 36.85 24.37
CA ARG A 129 3.56 37.39 25.50
C ARG A 129 4.46 37.71 26.71
N GLY A 130 5.48 36.88 26.97
CA GLY A 130 6.43 37.11 28.06
C GLY A 130 7.28 38.37 27.85
N PHE A 131 7.57 38.73 26.61
CA PHE A 131 8.34 39.95 26.27
C PHE A 131 7.47 41.19 26.01
N ARG A 132 6.15 41.08 26.03
CA ARG A 132 5.28 42.23 25.80
C ARG A 132 5.25 43.08 27.09
N PRO A 133 5.72 44.33 27.07
CA PRO A 133 5.62 45.20 28.24
C PRO A 133 4.13 45.36 28.58
N LYS A 134 3.77 45.15 29.85
CA LYS A 134 2.45 45.53 30.33
C LYS A 134 2.35 47.04 30.12
N ALA A 135 1.44 47.46 29.25
CA ALA A 135 1.11 48.86 29.12
C ALA A 135 0.67 49.35 30.51
N VAL A 136 1.45 50.30 31.05
CA VAL A 136 1.13 51.06 32.27
C VAL A 136 -0.01 52.00 31.95
#